data_AF-A0ABD3NHP5-F1
#
_entry.id   AF-A0ABD3NHP5-F1
#
_cell.length_a   1.000
_cell.length_b   1.000
_cell.length_c   1.000
_cell.angle_alpha   90.00
_cell.angle_beta   90.00
_cell.angle_gamma   90.00
#
_symmetry.space_group_name_H-M   'P 1'
#
loop_
_entity.id
_entity.type
_entity.pdbx_description
1 polymer ?
#
loop_
_entity_poly.entity_id
_entity_poly.type
_entity_poly.pdbx_seq_one_letter_code
_entity_poly.pdbx_strand_id
1 'polypeptide(L)'
;MKLLLLLPSLAHAFVRQVRLVPRASQPTPGTTGFTRMFAETKEYASSESTTTSNDSIDSKIPYKFYNSTMPPRTAQLQSYQARHAEISSSFVPTTFSPPPLLSNKHLQTIGGVFLRTNCAYYSNISSFLSGIFNTILNIQQNEYLTATNQENWYYDKRERIITPGGGAFFTVDHKYYKPDVGKDAESRGTVIIIHGLESNSNSTLCTDMSTAFLQKGYDVSVLNFRGCCGTDVSKLYQDGTLVKNGENSLMYHLGFVDDLIYYLSLLAARSRDNAEKKPIYLSGFSLGANVVLKALGQMGTDAIDLYNVAGASVAGAPFDTERNYLQFHQDPISRLVYVESLLNKLKERAREILEVQYDGNVNASGFDYQGSIDANTIYDLETACVAPLFGFDDHIDYYRKTSCGYFLDRICVPTYVVNAMDDPFFDSSYVPWDKVYGGESCDGSSHEGAPIKIALTKEGGHLGYIFHQMDDDSSNGETRKASWISKELARFIDHAHGEIHSKERPLRVGVGSSLPLL
;
A
#
# COMPACT_ATOMS: atom_id res chain seq x y z
N MET A 1 -20.36 9.59 24.14
CA MET A 1 -21.62 9.30 23.43
C MET A 1 -22.51 10.53 23.19
N LYS A 2 -22.96 11.26 24.22
CA LYS A 2 -23.82 12.47 24.01
C LYS A 2 -23.13 13.62 23.26
N LEU A 3 -21.80 13.73 23.29
CA LEU A 3 -21.04 14.77 22.58
C LEU A 3 -21.02 14.59 21.06
N LEU A 4 -21.03 13.34 20.55
CA LEU A 4 -21.02 13.03 19.11
C LEU A 4 -22.40 13.20 18.45
N LEU A 5 -23.49 13.02 19.21
CA LEU A 5 -24.85 13.29 18.74
C LEU A 5 -25.15 14.79 18.57
N LEU A 6 -24.30 15.68 19.11
CA LEU A 6 -24.46 17.14 19.04
C LEU A 6 -23.65 17.81 17.92
N LEU A 7 -22.74 17.07 17.26
CA LEU A 7 -21.89 17.58 16.17
C LEU A 7 -22.69 18.10 14.96
N PRO A 8 -23.78 17.46 14.49
CA PRO A 8 -24.56 17.96 13.35
C PRO A 8 -25.24 19.31 13.64
N SER A 9 -25.69 19.49 14.89
CA SER A 9 -26.38 20.70 15.37
C SER A 9 -25.43 21.88 15.60
N LEU A 10 -24.20 21.64 16.04
CA LEU A 10 -23.17 22.67 16.20
C LEU A 10 -22.61 23.13 14.84
N ALA A 11 -22.42 22.21 13.90
CA ALA A 11 -21.98 22.53 12.54
C ALA A 11 -23.01 23.39 11.77
N HIS A 12 -24.31 23.09 11.88
CA HIS A 12 -25.37 23.90 11.26
C HIS A 12 -25.48 25.31 11.84
N ALA A 13 -25.25 25.48 13.14
CA ALA A 13 -25.29 26.80 13.79
C ALA A 13 -24.10 27.68 13.37
N PHE A 14 -22.92 27.08 13.16
CA PHE A 14 -21.70 27.79 12.80
C PHE A 14 -21.65 28.20 11.31
N VAL A 15 -22.13 27.34 10.40
CA VAL A 15 -22.25 27.66 8.95
C VAL A 15 -23.19 28.84 8.69
N ARG A 16 -24.23 29.02 9.52
CA ARG A 16 -25.10 30.20 9.47
C ARG A 16 -24.42 31.49 9.93
N GLN A 17 -23.47 31.44 10.86
CA GLN A 17 -22.73 32.63 11.32
C GLN A 17 -21.63 33.04 10.35
N VAL A 18 -20.94 32.08 9.70
CA VAL A 18 -19.84 32.39 8.76
C VAL A 18 -20.35 32.99 7.44
N ARG A 19 -21.59 32.68 7.01
CA ARG A 19 -22.22 33.30 5.82
C ARG A 19 -22.67 34.76 6.03
N LEU A 20 -22.59 35.31 7.25
CA LEU A 20 -23.06 36.67 7.56
C LEU A 20 -21.93 37.69 7.75
N VAL A 21 -20.67 37.34 7.47
CA VAL A 21 -19.54 38.29 7.54
C VAL A 21 -19.32 38.93 6.16
N PRO A 22 -19.47 40.26 5.98
CA PRO A 22 -19.19 40.91 4.71
C PRO A 22 -17.70 40.84 4.38
N ARG A 23 -17.36 40.49 3.12
CA ARG A 23 -15.99 40.54 2.59
C ARG A 23 -15.44 41.96 2.72
N ALA A 24 -14.43 42.15 3.56
CA ALA A 24 -13.59 43.34 3.56
C ALA A 24 -12.62 43.30 2.38
N SER A 25 -12.52 44.42 1.67
CA SER A 25 -11.67 44.68 0.51
C SER A 25 -10.17 44.53 0.82
N GLN A 26 -9.48 43.71 0.03
CA GLN A 26 -8.01 43.58 0.01
C GLN A 26 -7.37 44.74 -0.79
N PRO A 27 -6.23 45.31 -0.36
CA PRO A 27 -5.50 46.31 -1.12
C PRO A 27 -4.54 45.66 -2.14
N THR A 28 -4.41 46.29 -3.30
CA THR A 28 -3.46 45.98 -4.38
C THR A 28 -2.00 46.23 -3.97
N PRO A 29 -1.04 45.35 -4.31
CA PRO A 29 0.38 45.68 -4.25
C PRO A 29 0.88 46.21 -5.60
N GLY A 30 1.50 47.39 -5.54
CA GLY A 30 2.19 48.03 -6.66
C GLY A 30 3.56 47.42 -6.95
N THR A 31 3.95 47.55 -8.20
CA THR A 31 5.28 47.36 -8.77
C THR A 31 6.37 48.22 -8.09
N THR A 32 7.47 47.61 -7.65
CA THR A 32 8.86 48.08 -7.89
C THR A 32 9.93 47.08 -7.40
N GLY A 33 10.72 46.61 -8.36
CA GLY A 33 12.14 46.17 -8.35
C GLY A 33 12.84 45.58 -7.11
N PHE A 34 13.43 44.40 -7.29
CA PHE A 34 14.83 44.16 -6.92
C PHE A 34 15.48 43.12 -7.84
N THR A 35 16.39 43.61 -8.68
CA THR A 35 17.38 42.87 -9.46
C THR A 35 18.61 42.60 -8.58
N ARG A 36 19.27 41.44 -8.78
CA ARG A 36 20.52 40.92 -8.17
C ARG A 36 20.35 39.98 -6.97
N MET A 37 20.54 38.68 -7.23
CA MET A 37 21.67 37.90 -6.71
C MET A 37 21.69 36.50 -7.37
N PHE A 38 22.31 36.43 -8.55
CA PHE A 38 22.88 35.19 -9.09
C PHE A 38 24.38 35.30 -8.89
N ALA A 39 24.94 34.55 -7.95
CA ALA A 39 26.32 34.05 -7.92
C ALA A 39 26.56 33.37 -6.57
N GLU A 40 27.35 32.30 -6.59
CA GLU A 40 27.96 31.61 -5.44
C GLU A 40 27.11 30.53 -4.75
N THR A 41 27.22 29.30 -5.28
CA THR A 41 27.66 28.12 -4.50
C THR A 41 27.93 26.95 -5.46
N LYS A 42 29.08 27.02 -6.14
CA LYS A 42 29.81 25.85 -6.61
C LYS A 42 30.70 25.40 -5.46
N GLU A 43 30.44 24.22 -4.90
CA GLU A 43 31.40 23.29 -4.28
C GLU A 43 30.62 22.33 -3.37
N TYR A 44 30.22 21.18 -3.92
CA TYR A 44 30.17 19.87 -3.25
C TYR A 44 29.76 18.83 -4.29
N ALA A 45 30.66 18.59 -5.25
CA ALA A 45 30.52 17.53 -6.24
C ALA A 45 31.92 16.99 -6.56
N SER A 46 32.48 16.22 -5.64
CA SER A 46 33.67 15.40 -5.90
C SER A 46 33.76 14.27 -4.86
N SER A 47 33.10 13.16 -5.14
CA SER A 47 33.64 11.83 -4.83
C SER A 47 33.01 10.80 -5.77
N GLU A 48 33.79 10.46 -6.80
CA GLU A 48 33.86 9.17 -7.49
C GLU A 48 32.56 8.56 -8.04
N SER A 49 32.13 9.09 -9.18
CA SER A 49 31.36 8.33 -10.16
C SER A 49 32.30 7.33 -10.88
N THR A 50 32.22 6.05 -10.53
CA THR A 50 32.67 4.99 -11.44
C THR A 50 31.54 4.72 -12.42
N THR A 51 31.56 5.43 -13.55
CA THR A 51 30.73 5.16 -14.72
C THR A 51 31.14 3.81 -15.31
N THR A 52 30.41 2.76 -14.94
CA THR A 52 30.32 1.56 -15.77
C THR A 52 29.07 1.70 -16.64
N SER A 53 29.25 1.47 -17.94
CA SER A 53 28.23 1.53 -18.99
C SER A 53 26.96 0.74 -18.62
N ASN A 54 25.81 1.42 -18.54
CA ASN A 54 24.49 0.84 -18.23
C ASN A 54 23.91 -0.04 -19.35
N ASP A 55 24.47 -0.05 -20.56
CA ASP A 55 23.89 -0.75 -21.72
C ASP A 55 23.93 -2.29 -21.65
N SER A 56 24.60 -2.88 -20.66
CA SER A 56 24.75 -4.36 -20.56
C SER A 56 23.86 -5.04 -19.51
N ILE A 57 23.23 -4.28 -18.59
CA ILE A 57 22.45 -4.84 -17.48
C ILE A 57 20.97 -4.96 -17.83
N ASP A 58 20.40 -4.00 -18.57
CA ASP A 58 18.96 -3.97 -18.88
C ASP A 58 18.50 -5.16 -19.73
N SER A 59 19.34 -5.68 -20.63
CA SER A 59 19.00 -6.86 -21.46
C SER A 59 18.90 -8.18 -20.68
N LYS A 60 19.29 -8.20 -19.39
CA LYS A 60 19.26 -9.40 -18.54
C LYS A 60 18.15 -9.39 -17.49
N ILE A 61 17.49 -8.26 -17.24
CA ILE A 61 16.40 -8.17 -16.26
C ILE A 61 15.15 -8.79 -16.90
N PRO A 62 14.54 -9.83 -16.30
CA PRO A 62 13.28 -10.37 -16.79
C PRO A 62 12.12 -9.44 -16.40
N TYR A 63 12.09 -8.24 -16.99
CA TYR A 63 11.00 -7.30 -16.81
C TYR A 63 9.94 -7.57 -17.86
N LYS A 64 8.74 -7.94 -17.40
CA LYS A 64 7.57 -8.15 -18.25
C LYS A 64 6.54 -7.09 -17.89
N PHE A 65 6.16 -6.28 -18.86
CA PHE A 65 5.05 -5.36 -18.70
C PHE A 65 3.74 -6.14 -18.76
N TYR A 66 2.96 -6.10 -17.68
CA TYR A 66 1.64 -6.73 -17.66
C TYR A 66 0.61 -5.67 -18.01
N ASN A 67 0.13 -5.71 -19.25
CA ASN A 67 -0.99 -4.88 -19.67
C ASN A 67 -2.23 -5.16 -18.79
N SER A 68 -3.26 -4.32 -18.90
CA SER A 68 -4.57 -4.56 -18.29
C SER A 68 -5.22 -5.87 -18.76
N THR A 69 -4.73 -6.46 -19.86
CA THR A 69 -5.13 -7.79 -20.33
C THR A 69 -4.61 -8.88 -19.41
N MET A 70 -5.57 -9.64 -18.91
CA MET A 70 -5.42 -10.61 -17.85
C MET A 70 -4.84 -11.93 -18.47
N PRO A 71 -3.90 -12.67 -17.83
CA PRO A 71 -3.25 -13.87 -18.42
C PRO A 71 -4.16 -15.13 -18.50
N PRO A 72 -4.15 -15.93 -19.58
CA PRO A 72 -5.10 -17.03 -19.76
C PRO A 72 -5.08 -18.04 -18.59
N ARG A 73 -6.24 -18.61 -18.25
CA ARG A 73 -6.35 -19.67 -17.24
C ARG A 73 -5.78 -20.97 -17.81
N THR A 74 -4.51 -21.24 -17.53
CA THR A 74 -3.79 -22.42 -18.01
C THR A 74 -3.96 -23.60 -17.05
N ALA A 75 -3.68 -24.82 -17.53
CA ALA A 75 -3.61 -26.01 -16.67
C ALA A 75 -2.54 -25.87 -15.56
N GLN A 76 -1.46 -25.12 -15.84
CA GLN A 76 -0.42 -24.83 -14.85
C GLN A 76 -0.95 -23.95 -13.71
N LEU A 77 -1.72 -22.91 -14.04
CA LEU A 77 -2.37 -22.05 -13.05
C LEU A 77 -3.25 -22.88 -12.10
N GLN A 78 -4.12 -23.72 -12.66
CA GLN A 78 -5.00 -24.60 -11.89
C GLN A 78 -4.21 -25.56 -11.00
N SER A 79 -3.10 -26.12 -11.50
CA SER A 79 -2.22 -26.99 -10.71
C SER A 79 -1.61 -26.29 -9.49
N TYR A 80 -1.15 -25.04 -9.63
CA TYR A 80 -0.66 -24.24 -8.51
C TYR A 80 -1.79 -23.88 -7.53
N GLN A 81 -2.96 -23.49 -8.04
CA GLN A 81 -4.12 -23.19 -7.21
C GLN A 81 -4.55 -24.39 -6.36
N ALA A 82 -4.67 -25.58 -6.97
CA ALA A 82 -5.01 -26.81 -6.27
C ALA A 82 -3.99 -27.17 -5.17
N ARG A 83 -2.68 -27.01 -5.45
CA ARG A 83 -1.61 -27.27 -4.47
C ARG A 83 -1.67 -26.33 -3.27
N HIS A 84 -2.00 -25.06 -3.51
CA HIS A 84 -1.95 -24.00 -2.50
C HIS A 84 -3.28 -23.75 -1.79
N ALA A 85 -4.40 -24.29 -2.31
CA ALA A 85 -5.72 -24.12 -1.72
C ALA A 85 -5.77 -24.64 -0.28
N GLU A 86 -5.15 -25.79 -0.01
CA GLU A 86 -5.13 -26.37 1.33
C GLU A 86 -4.40 -25.46 2.34
N ILE A 87 -3.31 -24.80 1.93
CA ILE A 87 -2.49 -23.91 2.76
C ILE A 87 -3.33 -22.73 3.28
N SER A 88 -4.06 -22.06 2.39
CA SER A 88 -4.93 -20.95 2.75
C SER A 88 -6.13 -21.42 3.56
N SER A 89 -6.71 -22.58 3.21
CA SER A 89 -7.88 -23.13 3.90
C SER A 89 -7.60 -23.54 5.35
N SER A 90 -6.42 -24.13 5.60
CA SER A 90 -5.98 -24.65 6.89
C SER A 90 -5.60 -23.55 7.89
N PHE A 91 -5.33 -22.33 7.43
CA PHE A 91 -5.11 -21.20 8.32
C PHE A 91 -6.39 -20.84 9.09
N VAL A 92 -6.25 -20.72 10.41
CA VAL A 92 -7.32 -20.32 11.33
C VAL A 92 -7.06 -18.89 11.81
N PRO A 93 -7.85 -17.91 11.33
CA PRO A 93 -7.76 -16.53 11.77
C PRO A 93 -7.99 -16.39 13.28
N THR A 94 -7.25 -15.49 13.92
CA THR A 94 -7.59 -15.06 15.28
C THR A 94 -8.77 -14.09 15.25
N THR A 95 -9.48 -13.96 16.38
CA THR A 95 -10.61 -13.03 16.49
C THR A 95 -10.12 -11.66 16.95
N PHE A 96 -10.49 -10.63 16.21
CA PHE A 96 -10.39 -9.24 16.66
C PHE A 96 -11.65 -8.86 17.45
N SER A 97 -11.48 -8.41 18.69
CA SER A 97 -12.59 -7.99 19.56
C SER A 97 -12.18 -6.75 20.37
N PRO A 98 -12.42 -5.52 19.87
CA PRO A 98 -12.01 -4.32 20.57
C PRO A 98 -12.92 -4.09 21.80
N PRO A 99 -12.46 -3.32 22.79
CA PRO A 99 -13.32 -2.87 23.88
C PRO A 99 -14.55 -2.10 23.34
N PRO A 100 -15.73 -2.16 24.00
CA PRO A 100 -16.96 -1.53 23.52
C PRO A 100 -16.88 -0.02 23.25
N LEU A 101 -15.94 0.69 23.87
CA LEU A 101 -15.73 2.13 23.63
C LEU A 101 -14.90 2.43 22.38
N LEU A 102 -14.20 1.42 21.85
CA LEU A 102 -13.37 1.48 20.65
C LEU A 102 -14.01 0.73 19.47
N SER A 103 -15.25 0.23 19.58
CA SER A 103 -15.94 -0.49 18.50
C SER A 103 -16.56 0.42 17.41
N ASN A 104 -16.42 1.74 17.55
CA ASN A 104 -16.96 2.68 16.56
C ASN A 104 -16.05 2.78 15.32
N LYS A 105 -16.60 2.54 14.13
CA LYS A 105 -15.88 2.59 12.85
C LYS A 105 -15.04 3.85 12.64
N HIS A 106 -15.55 5.04 12.96
CA HIS A 106 -14.81 6.29 12.74
C HIS A 106 -13.73 6.50 13.79
N LEU A 107 -13.91 6.05 15.04
CA LEU A 107 -12.85 6.09 16.04
C LEU A 107 -11.70 5.14 15.66
N GLN A 108 -12.04 3.95 15.15
CA GLN A 108 -11.06 2.99 14.63
C GLN A 108 -10.31 3.56 13.42
N THR A 109 -11.03 4.11 12.44
CA THR A 109 -10.43 4.76 11.25
C THR A 109 -9.56 5.95 11.64
N ILE A 110 -10.07 6.91 12.43
CA ILE A 110 -9.31 8.12 12.77
C ILE A 110 -8.11 7.78 13.65
N GLY A 111 -8.33 6.93 14.65
CA GLY A 111 -7.28 6.44 15.53
C GLY A 111 -6.17 5.71 14.77
N GLY A 112 -6.53 4.84 13.83
CA GLY A 112 -5.60 3.98 13.11
C GLY A 112 -4.88 4.64 11.94
N VAL A 113 -5.51 5.62 11.30
CA VAL A 113 -5.00 6.26 10.08
C VAL A 113 -4.35 7.62 10.40
N PHE A 114 -4.95 8.43 11.28
CA PHE A 114 -4.51 9.82 11.48
C PHE A 114 -3.79 10.08 12.81
N LEU A 115 -4.02 9.24 13.82
CA LEU A 115 -3.52 9.44 15.19
C LEU A 115 -2.55 8.37 15.67
N ARG A 116 -2.15 7.47 14.78
CA ARG A 116 -1.23 6.38 15.08
C ARG A 116 0.17 6.99 15.27
N THR A 117 0.57 7.18 16.52
CA THR A 117 1.88 7.79 16.87
C THR A 117 2.83 6.79 17.52
N ASN A 118 2.31 5.91 18.37
CA ASN A 118 2.97 4.70 18.86
C ASN A 118 1.94 3.56 18.83
N CYS A 119 2.40 2.32 18.65
CA CYS A 119 1.63 1.07 18.48
C CYS A 119 0.18 1.11 18.98
N ALA A 120 -0.76 0.52 18.21
CA ALA A 120 -2.24 0.44 18.33
C ALA A 120 -2.88 0.13 19.72
N TYR A 121 -2.35 0.74 20.77
CA TYR A 121 -2.59 0.55 22.18
C TYR A 121 -2.53 1.93 22.82
N TYR A 122 -3.68 2.38 23.33
CA TYR A 122 -3.72 3.59 24.15
C TYR A 122 -3.76 3.18 25.61
N SER A 123 -2.84 3.73 26.41
CA SER A 123 -2.84 3.59 27.88
C SER A 123 -3.93 4.44 28.54
N ASN A 124 -4.33 5.56 27.92
CA ASN A 124 -5.35 6.47 28.43
C ASN A 124 -6.40 6.80 27.35
N ILE A 125 -7.64 6.36 27.58
CA ILE A 125 -8.77 6.57 26.66
C ILE A 125 -9.19 8.05 26.54
N SER A 126 -9.00 8.86 27.58
CA SER A 126 -9.30 10.30 27.54
C SER A 126 -8.35 11.04 26.62
N SER A 127 -7.05 10.74 26.68
CA SER A 127 -6.05 11.32 25.78
C SER A 127 -6.30 10.92 24.33
N PHE A 128 -6.72 9.67 24.09
CA PHE A 128 -7.13 9.19 22.77
C PHE A 128 -8.32 9.98 22.21
N LEU A 129 -9.38 10.14 23.00
CA LEU A 129 -10.58 10.89 22.57
C LEU A 129 -10.29 12.37 22.33
N SER A 130 -9.45 12.99 23.15
CA SER A 130 -8.97 14.37 22.91
C SER A 130 -8.15 14.48 21.62
N GLY A 131 -7.30 13.49 21.34
CA GLY A 131 -6.55 13.39 20.08
C GLY A 131 -7.49 13.33 18.87
N ILE A 132 -8.53 12.49 18.92
CA ILE A 132 -9.56 12.39 17.86
C ILE A 132 -10.25 13.73 17.63
N PHE A 133 -10.65 14.40 18.70
CA PHE A 133 -11.30 15.69 18.60
C PHE A 133 -10.39 16.74 17.94
N ASN A 134 -9.13 16.81 18.36
CA ASN A 134 -8.14 17.72 17.79
C ASN A 134 -7.85 17.40 16.33
N THR A 135 -7.72 16.13 15.95
CA THR A 135 -7.54 15.72 14.54
C THR A 135 -8.72 16.13 13.68
N ILE A 136 -9.95 15.94 14.13
CA ILE A 136 -11.14 16.38 13.39
C ILE A 136 -11.11 17.89 13.19
N LEU A 137 -10.76 18.66 14.23
CA LEU A 137 -10.63 20.12 14.12
C LEU A 137 -9.52 20.54 13.16
N ASN A 138 -8.35 19.90 13.23
CA ASN A 138 -7.19 20.24 12.39
C ASN A 138 -7.41 19.85 10.92
N ILE A 139 -8.11 18.74 10.66
CA ILE A 139 -8.58 18.36 9.32
C ILE A 139 -9.49 19.45 8.75
N GLN A 140 -10.43 19.97 9.56
CA GLN A 140 -11.31 21.06 9.14
C GLN A 140 -10.58 22.39 8.90
N GLN A 141 -9.38 22.56 9.46
CA GLN A 141 -8.53 23.72 9.28
C GLN A 141 -7.43 23.52 8.22
N ASN A 142 -7.39 22.36 7.52
CA ASN A 142 -6.35 21.98 6.55
C ASN A 142 -4.91 21.96 7.14
N GLU A 143 -4.74 21.86 8.47
CA GLU A 143 -3.41 21.98 9.11
C GLU A 143 -2.68 20.66 9.32
N TYR A 144 -3.39 19.53 9.31
CA TYR A 144 -2.76 18.22 9.40
C TYR A 144 -2.63 17.64 8.00
N LEU A 145 -1.53 16.90 7.82
CA LEU A 145 -1.22 15.98 6.73
C LEU A 145 -0.19 16.44 5.70
N THR A 146 0.80 17.23 6.14
CA THR A 146 2.14 17.06 5.59
C THR A 146 2.71 15.75 6.16
N ALA A 147 2.95 14.75 5.30
CA ALA A 147 3.86 13.67 5.68
C ALA A 147 5.20 14.36 5.97
N THR A 148 5.59 14.39 7.24
CA THR A 148 6.83 15.06 7.63
C THR A 148 7.98 14.37 6.93
N ASN A 149 8.92 15.17 6.38
CA ASN A 149 10.22 14.75 5.87
C ASN A 149 11.07 14.17 7.02
N GLN A 150 10.59 13.11 7.68
CA GLN A 150 11.35 12.46 8.73
C GLN A 150 12.41 11.59 8.08
N GLU A 151 13.64 11.81 8.53
CA GLU A 151 14.78 10.95 8.26
C GLU A 151 14.38 9.48 8.50
N ASN A 152 14.95 8.59 7.69
CA ASN A 152 14.73 7.16 7.79
C ASN A 152 15.32 6.63 9.11
N TRP A 153 14.54 6.68 10.19
CA TRP A 153 15.01 6.37 11.55
C TRP A 153 14.87 4.89 11.90
N TYR A 154 13.93 4.19 11.27
CA TYR A 154 13.59 2.81 11.62
C TYR A 154 14.32 1.78 10.74
N TYR A 155 14.44 2.04 9.44
CA TYR A 155 14.99 1.08 8.48
C TYR A 155 16.52 1.16 8.41
N ASP A 156 17.16 0.06 8.02
CA ASP A 156 18.62 -0.05 7.99
C ASP A 156 19.22 0.58 6.73
N LYS A 157 18.49 0.57 5.61
CA LYS A 157 18.94 1.07 4.31
C LYS A 157 17.78 1.61 3.49
N ARG A 158 17.97 2.76 2.83
CA ARG A 158 17.12 3.21 1.71
C ARG A 158 17.83 2.94 0.39
N GLU A 159 17.19 2.21 -0.49
CA GLU A 159 17.61 2.01 -1.88
C GLU A 159 16.78 2.91 -2.81
N ARG A 160 17.43 3.60 -3.73
CA ARG A 160 16.78 4.31 -4.82
C ARG A 160 16.74 3.41 -6.05
N ILE A 161 15.55 3.23 -6.64
CA ILE A 161 15.33 2.43 -7.83
C ILE A 161 14.91 3.34 -8.97
N ILE A 162 15.77 3.47 -9.99
CA ILE A 162 15.46 4.21 -11.22
C ILE A 162 14.52 3.36 -12.08
N THR A 163 13.42 3.94 -12.54
CA THR A 163 12.43 3.25 -13.37
C THR A 163 13.02 2.88 -14.73
N PRO A 164 12.46 1.86 -15.42
CA PRO A 164 12.79 1.61 -16.82
C PRO A 164 12.70 2.92 -17.63
N GLY A 165 13.70 3.21 -18.46
CA GLY A 165 13.74 4.43 -19.27
C GLY A 165 14.27 5.69 -18.57
N GLY A 166 14.77 5.61 -17.32
CA GLY A 166 15.61 6.64 -16.69
C GLY A 166 14.89 7.89 -16.16
N GLY A 167 13.65 8.14 -16.57
CA GLY A 167 12.95 9.41 -16.32
C GLY A 167 12.35 9.60 -14.92
N ALA A 168 12.25 8.55 -14.10
CA ALA A 168 11.68 8.62 -12.75
C ALA A 168 12.38 7.66 -11.78
N PHE A 169 12.08 7.78 -10.48
CA PHE A 169 12.50 6.80 -9.48
C PHE A 169 11.47 6.59 -8.37
N PHE A 170 11.57 5.45 -7.71
CA PHE A 170 10.94 5.18 -6.42
C PHE A 170 11.99 4.72 -5.41
N THR A 171 11.61 4.58 -4.14
CA THR A 171 12.54 4.15 -3.09
C THR A 171 12.04 2.91 -2.39
N VAL A 172 12.97 2.10 -1.91
CA VAL A 172 12.68 0.92 -1.10
C VAL A 172 13.47 1.01 0.19
N ASP A 173 12.78 0.88 1.33
CA ASP A 173 13.40 0.88 2.65
C ASP A 173 13.53 -0.55 3.18
N HIS A 174 14.74 -0.97 3.51
CA HIS A 174 15.05 -2.32 3.96
C HIS A 174 15.32 -2.37 5.46
N LYS A 175 14.75 -3.38 6.12
CA LYS A 175 15.06 -3.78 7.48
C LYS A 175 15.44 -5.25 7.48
N TYR A 176 16.59 -5.58 8.02
CA TYR A 176 17.10 -6.95 8.03
C TYR A 176 16.80 -7.64 9.34
N TYR A 177 16.40 -8.90 9.26
CA TYR A 177 16.25 -9.76 10.42
C TYR A 177 17.61 -9.95 11.11
N LYS A 178 17.61 -9.82 12.44
CA LYS A 178 18.79 -10.05 13.27
C LYS A 178 18.45 -11.18 14.26
N PRO A 179 19.12 -12.34 14.17
CA PRO A 179 18.88 -13.44 15.09
C PRO A 179 19.32 -13.07 16.51
N ASP A 180 18.74 -13.74 17.51
CA ASP A 180 19.15 -13.58 18.91
C ASP A 180 20.65 -13.91 19.08
N VAL A 181 21.31 -13.23 20.02
CA VAL A 181 22.73 -13.45 20.33
C VAL A 181 22.98 -14.93 20.62
N GLY A 182 23.91 -15.54 19.87
CA GLY A 182 24.27 -16.96 20.00
C GLY A 182 23.47 -17.92 19.11
N LYS A 183 22.53 -17.43 18.29
CA LYS A 183 21.87 -18.22 17.25
C LYS A 183 22.45 -17.87 15.88
N ASP A 184 22.91 -18.89 15.15
CA ASP A 184 23.23 -18.76 13.73
C ASP A 184 21.98 -19.12 12.93
N ALA A 185 21.13 -18.12 12.69
CA ALA A 185 19.88 -18.29 11.97
C ALA A 185 19.75 -17.22 10.89
N GLU A 186 19.69 -17.68 9.65
CA GLU A 186 19.44 -16.79 8.52
C GLU A 186 17.96 -16.39 8.41
N SER A 187 17.73 -15.28 7.71
CA SER A 187 16.40 -14.86 7.28
C SER A 187 15.71 -15.95 6.45
N ARG A 188 14.42 -16.18 6.72
CA ARG A 188 13.55 -17.17 6.06
C ARG A 188 13.06 -16.73 4.68
N GLY A 189 13.26 -15.47 4.33
CA GLY A 189 12.71 -14.84 3.14
C GLY A 189 12.53 -13.34 3.33
N THR A 190 12.05 -12.66 2.29
CA THR A 190 11.79 -11.22 2.34
C THR A 190 10.31 -10.94 2.19
N VAL A 191 9.74 -10.12 3.07
CA VAL A 191 8.38 -9.60 2.93
C VAL A 191 8.45 -8.19 2.34
N ILE A 192 7.81 -7.98 1.18
CA ILE A 192 7.69 -6.68 0.53
C ILE A 192 6.34 -6.07 0.92
N ILE A 193 6.38 -4.92 1.59
CA ILE A 193 5.20 -4.18 2.03
C ILE A 193 4.91 -3.04 1.04
N ILE A 194 3.66 -2.96 0.57
CA ILE A 194 3.13 -1.83 -0.20
C ILE A 194 2.20 -1.01 0.69
N HIS A 195 2.48 0.29 0.82
CA HIS A 195 1.74 1.17 1.71
C HIS A 195 0.42 1.69 1.10
N GLY A 196 -0.42 2.31 1.94
CA GLY A 196 -1.68 2.96 1.53
C GLY A 196 -1.46 4.28 0.77
N LEU A 197 -2.54 4.87 0.25
CA LEU A 197 -2.51 6.13 -0.49
C LEU A 197 -1.86 7.27 0.33
N GLU A 198 -0.94 8.02 -0.28
CA GLU A 198 -0.22 9.14 0.35
C GLU A 198 0.44 8.78 1.71
N SER A 199 0.88 7.52 1.85
CA SER A 199 1.62 7.01 3.01
C SER A 199 3.11 6.84 2.69
N ASN A 200 3.86 6.19 3.59
CA ASN A 200 5.26 5.83 3.38
C ASN A 200 5.73 4.81 4.43
N SER A 201 6.97 4.36 4.29
CA SER A 201 7.65 3.42 5.18
C SER A 201 7.72 3.87 6.64
N ASN A 202 7.83 5.16 6.92
CA ASN A 202 7.87 5.69 8.30
C ASN A 202 6.50 5.69 8.98
N SER A 203 5.40 5.37 8.27
CA SER A 203 4.09 5.24 8.88
C SER A 203 4.09 4.16 9.98
N THR A 204 3.26 4.35 11.01
CA THR A 204 3.22 3.41 12.14
C THR A 204 2.74 2.02 11.71
N LEU A 205 1.84 1.92 10.73
CA LEU A 205 1.41 0.60 10.23
C LEU A 205 2.52 -0.12 9.46
N CYS A 206 3.28 0.56 8.60
CA CYS A 206 4.45 -0.04 7.93
C CYS A 206 5.50 -0.52 8.94
N THR A 207 5.83 0.30 9.94
CA THR A 207 6.82 -0.07 10.96
C THR A 207 6.32 -1.15 11.93
N ASP A 208 5.01 -1.20 12.24
CA ASP A 208 4.41 -2.28 13.04
C ASP A 208 4.35 -3.61 12.26
N MET A 209 3.99 -3.58 10.97
CA MET A 209 4.05 -4.75 10.09
C MET A 209 5.48 -5.25 9.95
N SER A 210 6.44 -4.35 9.69
CA SER A 210 7.86 -4.69 9.63
C SER A 210 8.32 -5.38 10.91
N THR A 211 7.96 -4.83 12.08
CA THR A 211 8.27 -5.42 13.38
C THR A 211 7.69 -6.84 13.50
N ALA A 212 6.44 -7.06 13.09
CA ALA A 212 5.79 -8.37 13.17
C ALA A 212 6.46 -9.42 12.26
N PHE A 213 6.86 -9.04 11.05
CA PHE A 213 7.57 -9.95 10.14
C PHE A 213 9.00 -10.25 10.60
N LEU A 214 9.73 -9.25 11.12
CA LEU A 214 11.06 -9.45 11.71
C LEU A 214 11.00 -10.43 12.89
N GLN A 215 9.99 -10.30 13.76
CA GLN A 215 9.74 -11.24 14.86
C GLN A 215 9.46 -12.68 14.39
N LYS A 216 9.12 -12.87 13.11
CA LYS A 216 8.93 -14.18 12.47
C LYS A 216 10.13 -14.65 11.65
N GLY A 217 11.24 -13.91 11.66
CA GLY A 217 12.48 -14.30 11.00
C GLY A 217 12.57 -13.89 9.53
N TYR A 218 11.82 -12.86 9.10
CA TYR A 218 11.87 -12.36 7.72
C TYR A 218 12.58 -11.02 7.63
N ASP A 219 13.33 -10.82 6.55
CA ASP A 219 13.71 -9.48 6.12
C ASP A 219 12.48 -8.74 5.60
N VAL A 220 12.53 -7.40 5.64
CA VAL A 220 11.42 -6.57 5.21
C VAL A 220 11.92 -5.49 4.26
N SER A 221 11.21 -5.33 3.15
CA SER A 221 11.36 -4.21 2.21
C SER A 221 10.05 -3.44 2.14
N VAL A 222 10.07 -2.12 2.25
CA VAL A 222 8.88 -1.29 2.05
C VAL A 222 9.07 -0.45 0.80
N LEU A 223 8.23 -0.68 -0.20
CA LEU A 223 8.25 0.10 -1.43
C LEU A 223 7.46 1.38 -1.20
N ASN A 224 8.12 2.52 -1.39
CA ASN A 224 7.47 3.83 -1.36
C ASN A 224 7.09 4.23 -2.78
N PHE A 225 5.81 4.53 -3.02
CA PHE A 225 5.36 5.01 -4.31
C PHE A 225 6.08 6.30 -4.74
N ARG A 226 6.08 6.57 -6.05
CA ARG A 226 6.77 7.72 -6.65
C ARG A 226 6.39 9.01 -5.93
N GLY A 227 7.42 9.75 -5.51
CA GLY A 227 7.28 11.01 -4.79
C GLY A 227 6.82 10.89 -3.32
N CYS A 228 6.54 9.70 -2.81
CA CYS A 228 6.27 9.51 -1.38
C CYS A 228 7.58 9.55 -0.56
N CYS A 229 7.43 9.48 0.75
CA CYS A 229 8.53 9.42 1.72
C CYS A 229 9.50 10.62 1.69
N GLY A 230 8.95 11.81 1.49
CA GLY A 230 9.70 13.07 1.49
C GLY A 230 10.52 13.30 0.22
N THR A 231 10.19 12.57 -0.85
CA THR A 231 10.83 12.76 -2.14
C THR A 231 10.29 14.02 -2.82
N ASP A 232 11.17 14.98 -3.03
CA ASP A 232 10.90 16.19 -3.80
C ASP A 232 10.56 15.82 -5.25
N VAL A 233 9.36 16.20 -5.70
CA VAL A 233 8.84 15.88 -7.05
C VAL A 233 9.74 16.47 -8.14
N SER A 234 10.30 17.66 -7.92
CA SER A 234 11.23 18.29 -8.86
C SER A 234 12.51 17.46 -9.09
N LYS A 235 12.86 16.60 -8.12
CA LYS A 235 14.03 15.72 -8.18
C LYS A 235 13.70 14.32 -8.68
N LEU A 236 12.42 13.96 -8.83
CA LEU A 236 12.04 12.68 -9.43
C LEU A 236 12.50 12.60 -10.89
N TYR A 237 12.68 13.74 -11.52
CA TYR A 237 13.20 13.88 -12.86
C TYR A 237 14.73 13.86 -12.89
N GLN A 238 15.32 12.92 -13.64
CA GLN A 238 16.73 12.94 -13.99
C GLN A 238 16.87 12.96 -15.52
N ASP A 239 17.91 13.66 -16.00
CA ASP A 239 18.47 13.63 -17.36
C ASP A 239 17.80 14.38 -18.52
N GLY A 240 16.62 14.99 -18.37
CA GLY A 240 16.04 15.76 -19.48
C GLY A 240 15.10 14.96 -20.40
N THR A 241 14.91 13.66 -20.15
CA THR A 241 14.13 12.77 -21.01
C THR A 241 12.71 12.54 -20.48
N LEU A 242 11.83 13.53 -20.65
CA LEU A 242 10.39 13.34 -20.42
C LEU A 242 9.78 12.53 -21.56
N VAL A 243 9.42 11.28 -21.30
CA VAL A 243 8.55 10.52 -22.22
C VAL A 243 7.12 10.99 -21.99
N LYS A 244 6.57 11.65 -23.01
CA LYS A 244 5.30 12.41 -22.96
C LYS A 244 4.02 11.55 -22.92
N ASN A 245 4.13 10.22 -22.82
CA ASN A 245 3.03 9.27 -23.12
C ASN A 245 2.74 8.27 -21.98
N GLY A 246 2.78 8.68 -20.71
CA GLY A 246 2.32 7.87 -19.57
C GLY A 246 3.30 6.79 -19.07
N GLU A 247 4.16 6.26 -19.93
CA GLU A 247 5.15 5.22 -19.56
C GLU A 247 6.18 5.69 -18.52
N ASN A 248 6.45 7.00 -18.43
CA ASN A 248 7.31 7.63 -17.42
C ASN A 248 6.55 8.67 -16.56
N SER A 249 5.30 8.39 -16.19
CA SER A 249 4.55 9.26 -15.28
C SER A 249 5.27 9.37 -13.92
N LEU A 250 5.41 10.58 -13.39
CA LEU A 250 5.88 10.79 -12.01
C LEU A 250 4.80 10.43 -10.98
N MET A 251 3.56 10.22 -11.43
CA MET A 251 2.40 9.86 -10.63
C MET A 251 2.28 8.34 -10.46
N TYR A 252 1.51 7.93 -9.46
CA TYR A 252 0.99 6.57 -9.29
C TYR A 252 -0.54 6.65 -9.13
N HIS A 253 -1.24 5.54 -9.36
CA HIS A 253 -2.70 5.48 -9.28
C HIS A 253 -3.17 4.27 -8.45
N LEU A 254 -4.49 4.10 -8.29
CA LEU A 254 -5.06 3.10 -7.36
C LEU A 254 -4.69 1.64 -7.64
N GLY A 255 -4.24 1.32 -8.84
CA GLY A 255 -3.86 -0.03 -9.26
C GLY A 255 -2.49 -0.06 -9.90
N PHE A 256 -1.57 0.80 -9.44
CA PHE A 256 -0.24 0.94 -10.00
C PHE A 256 0.69 -0.19 -9.53
N VAL A 257 0.83 -1.21 -10.38
CA VAL A 257 1.61 -2.43 -10.08
C VAL A 257 3.04 -2.37 -10.60
N ASP A 258 3.33 -1.43 -11.50
CA ASP A 258 4.53 -1.41 -12.33
C ASP A 258 5.81 -1.35 -11.48
N ASP A 259 5.84 -0.47 -10.46
CA ASP A 259 6.98 -0.34 -9.56
C ASP A 259 7.22 -1.63 -8.76
N LEU A 260 6.16 -2.32 -8.32
CA LEU A 260 6.26 -3.59 -7.61
C LEU A 260 6.81 -4.68 -8.52
N ILE A 261 6.25 -4.84 -9.72
CA ILE A 261 6.68 -5.86 -10.69
C ILE A 261 8.11 -5.59 -11.14
N TYR A 262 8.48 -4.33 -11.34
CA TYR A 262 9.85 -3.96 -11.68
C TYR A 262 10.82 -4.28 -10.54
N TYR A 263 10.46 -3.95 -9.29
CA TYR A 263 11.28 -4.29 -8.14
C TYR A 263 11.44 -5.82 -7.98
N LEU A 264 10.38 -6.60 -8.18
CA LEU A 264 10.45 -8.07 -8.21
C LEU A 264 11.38 -8.58 -9.33
N SER A 265 11.35 -7.94 -10.49
CA SER A 265 12.23 -8.28 -11.63
C SER A 265 13.70 -8.02 -11.30
N LEU A 266 14.01 -6.91 -10.61
CA LEU A 266 15.36 -6.61 -10.13
C LEU A 266 15.83 -7.65 -9.10
N LEU A 267 14.97 -8.02 -8.15
CA LEU A 267 15.30 -9.07 -7.17
C LEU A 267 15.53 -10.43 -7.84
N ALA A 268 14.67 -10.80 -8.80
CA ALA A 268 14.82 -12.02 -9.57
C ALA A 268 16.15 -12.03 -10.35
N ALA A 269 16.53 -10.91 -10.99
CA ALA A 269 17.80 -10.78 -11.68
C ALA A 269 19.01 -10.91 -10.75
N ARG A 270 19.00 -10.21 -9.60
CA ARG A 270 20.07 -10.27 -8.59
C ARG A 270 20.27 -11.67 -8.01
N SER A 271 19.20 -12.46 -7.95
CA SER A 271 19.23 -13.82 -7.38
C SER A 271 19.70 -14.91 -8.34
N ARG A 272 19.82 -14.65 -9.66
CA ARG A 272 20.20 -15.67 -10.65
C ARG A 272 21.59 -16.28 -10.41
N ASP A 273 22.49 -15.51 -9.79
CA ASP A 273 23.87 -15.91 -9.53
C ASP A 273 24.06 -16.53 -8.13
N ASN A 274 23.00 -16.60 -7.30
CA ASN A 274 23.04 -17.18 -5.95
C ASN A 274 22.35 -18.55 -5.91
N ALA A 275 23.04 -19.54 -5.31
CA ALA A 275 22.56 -20.92 -5.24
C ALA A 275 21.33 -21.12 -4.32
N GLU A 276 21.04 -20.21 -3.40
CA GLU A 276 19.86 -20.25 -2.52
C GLU A 276 18.95 -19.03 -2.75
N LYS A 277 17.91 -19.22 -3.57
CA LYS A 277 16.90 -18.18 -3.84
C LYS A 277 15.85 -18.18 -2.72
N LYS A 278 16.01 -17.31 -1.73
CA LYS A 278 15.05 -17.17 -0.64
C LYS A 278 13.66 -16.73 -1.17
N PRO A 279 12.57 -17.22 -0.58
CA PRO A 279 11.22 -16.89 -1.01
C PRO A 279 10.88 -15.42 -0.76
N ILE A 280 10.07 -14.84 -1.65
CA ILE A 280 9.50 -13.51 -1.50
C ILE A 280 8.04 -13.65 -1.06
N TYR A 281 7.63 -12.83 -0.11
CA TYR A 281 6.24 -12.70 0.30
C TYR A 281 5.78 -11.26 0.08
N LEU A 282 4.50 -11.08 -0.25
CA LEU A 282 3.92 -9.76 -0.46
C LEU A 282 2.97 -9.40 0.68
N SER A 283 2.97 -8.14 1.07
CA SER A 283 2.02 -7.62 2.02
C SER A 283 1.65 -6.18 1.68
N GLY A 284 0.50 -5.73 2.16
CA GLY A 284 0.03 -4.38 1.88
C GLY A 284 -1.28 -4.07 2.56
N PHE A 285 -1.62 -2.78 2.59
CA PHE A 285 -2.84 -2.31 3.24
C PHE A 285 -3.53 -1.21 2.44
N SER A 286 -4.87 -1.17 2.47
CA SER A 286 -5.68 -0.21 1.70
C SER A 286 -5.30 -0.23 0.22
N LEU A 287 -4.83 0.89 -0.34
CA LEU A 287 -4.24 0.95 -1.69
C LEU A 287 -3.20 -0.16 -1.93
N GLY A 288 -2.28 -0.36 -1.00
CA GLY A 288 -1.23 -1.37 -1.15
C GLY A 288 -1.78 -2.80 -1.19
N ALA A 289 -2.91 -3.06 -0.51
CA ALA A 289 -3.61 -4.34 -0.62
C ALA A 289 -4.20 -4.53 -2.03
N ASN A 290 -4.78 -3.46 -2.61
CA ASN A 290 -5.26 -3.47 -3.98
C ASN A 290 -4.13 -3.78 -4.98
N VAL A 291 -3.00 -3.08 -4.85
CA VAL A 291 -1.83 -3.26 -5.72
C VAL A 291 -1.27 -4.68 -5.62
N VAL A 292 -1.09 -5.22 -4.40
CA VAL A 292 -0.58 -6.59 -4.22
C VAL A 292 -1.51 -7.63 -4.86
N LEU A 293 -2.81 -7.57 -4.58
CA LEU A 293 -3.77 -8.54 -5.11
C LEU A 293 -3.89 -8.44 -6.64
N LYS A 294 -3.95 -7.22 -7.18
CA LYS A 294 -3.95 -6.99 -8.63
C LYS A 294 -2.67 -7.53 -9.28
N ALA A 295 -1.50 -7.22 -8.72
CA ALA A 295 -0.22 -7.69 -9.24
C ALA A 295 -0.15 -9.21 -9.26
N LEU A 296 -0.57 -9.89 -8.18
CA LEU A 296 -0.60 -11.36 -8.14
C LEU A 296 -1.49 -11.95 -9.23
N GLY A 297 -2.68 -11.40 -9.46
CA GLY A 297 -3.59 -11.88 -10.50
C GLY A 297 -3.10 -11.55 -11.92
N GLN A 298 -2.42 -10.42 -12.13
CA GLN A 298 -1.79 -10.09 -13.42
C GLN A 298 -0.58 -10.97 -13.72
N MET A 299 0.26 -11.27 -12.72
CA MET A 299 1.40 -12.16 -12.86
C MET A 299 0.96 -13.61 -13.07
N GLY A 300 -0.11 -14.07 -12.42
CA GLY A 300 -0.55 -15.45 -12.49
C GLY A 300 0.57 -16.40 -12.04
N THR A 301 0.93 -17.36 -12.89
CA THR A 301 2.02 -18.32 -12.63
C THR A 301 3.40 -17.68 -12.58
N ASP A 302 3.60 -16.53 -13.25
CA ASP A 302 4.88 -15.81 -13.25
C ASP A 302 5.26 -15.32 -11.83
N ALA A 303 4.27 -15.17 -10.93
CA ALA A 303 4.52 -14.88 -9.51
C ALA A 303 5.47 -15.93 -8.90
N ILE A 304 5.24 -17.21 -9.18
CA ILE A 304 6.08 -18.31 -8.69
C ILE A 304 7.30 -18.48 -9.62
N ASP A 305 7.04 -18.69 -10.92
CA ASP A 305 8.05 -19.16 -11.86
C ASP A 305 9.17 -18.13 -12.12
N LEU A 306 8.79 -16.85 -12.20
CA LEU A 306 9.71 -15.77 -12.52
C LEU A 306 10.21 -15.07 -11.25
N TYR A 307 9.28 -14.71 -10.37
CA TYR A 307 9.54 -13.80 -9.26
C TYR A 307 9.73 -14.50 -7.91
N ASN A 308 9.56 -15.82 -7.80
CA ASN A 308 9.71 -16.57 -6.56
C ASN A 308 8.85 -16.04 -5.40
N VAL A 309 7.65 -15.57 -5.73
CA VAL A 309 6.64 -15.16 -4.75
C VAL A 309 5.97 -16.41 -4.20
N ALA A 310 6.06 -16.61 -2.89
CA ALA A 310 5.59 -17.80 -2.20
C ALA A 310 4.24 -17.60 -1.47
N GLY A 311 3.77 -16.36 -1.33
CA GLY A 311 2.50 -16.07 -0.68
C GLY A 311 2.28 -14.58 -0.39
N ALA A 312 1.09 -14.24 0.08
CA ALA A 312 0.75 -12.87 0.43
C ALA A 312 -0.22 -12.74 1.60
N SER A 313 -0.13 -11.64 2.35
CA SER A 313 -1.13 -11.28 3.35
C SER A 313 -1.41 -9.78 3.32
N VAL A 314 -2.66 -9.38 3.18
CA VAL A 314 -3.06 -7.98 2.99
C VAL A 314 -4.25 -7.59 3.87
N ALA A 315 -4.42 -6.29 4.13
CA ALA A 315 -5.50 -5.76 4.95
C ALA A 315 -6.26 -4.59 4.30
N GLY A 316 -7.58 -4.55 4.49
CA GLY A 316 -8.43 -3.46 3.99
C GLY A 316 -8.43 -3.37 2.47
N ALA A 317 -8.54 -4.50 1.77
CA ALA A 317 -8.51 -4.53 0.32
C ALA A 317 -9.80 -3.94 -0.28
N PRO A 318 -9.72 -2.89 -1.11
CA PRO A 318 -10.89 -2.33 -1.79
C PRO A 318 -11.23 -3.17 -3.03
N PHE A 319 -11.96 -4.26 -2.86
CA PHE A 319 -12.24 -5.21 -3.96
C PHE A 319 -12.83 -4.56 -5.21
N ASP A 320 -13.64 -3.51 -5.04
CA ASP A 320 -14.19 -2.68 -6.12
C ASP A 320 -14.06 -1.20 -5.75
N THR A 321 -13.11 -0.51 -6.38
CA THR A 321 -12.78 0.88 -6.05
C THR A 321 -13.90 1.86 -6.41
N GLU A 322 -14.70 1.56 -7.43
CA GLU A 322 -15.87 2.36 -7.84
C GLU A 322 -16.96 2.30 -6.75
N ARG A 323 -17.32 1.09 -6.32
CA ARG A 323 -18.30 0.87 -5.25
C ARG A 323 -17.86 1.51 -3.93
N ASN A 324 -16.60 1.29 -3.57
CA ASN A 324 -16.03 1.83 -2.35
C ASN A 324 -16.06 3.35 -2.35
N TYR A 325 -15.77 3.96 -3.50
CA TYR A 325 -15.92 5.39 -3.66
C TYR A 325 -17.34 5.88 -3.38
N LEU A 326 -18.33 5.27 -4.05
CA LEU A 326 -19.71 5.67 -3.90
C LEU A 326 -20.18 5.54 -2.45
N GLN A 327 -19.75 4.48 -1.76
CA GLN A 327 -20.06 4.27 -0.35
C GLN A 327 -19.47 5.35 0.56
N PHE A 328 -18.17 5.64 0.45
CA PHE A 328 -17.56 6.62 1.35
C PHE A 328 -18.04 8.05 1.07
N HIS A 329 -18.45 8.35 -0.17
CA HIS A 329 -19.06 9.64 -0.53
C HIS A 329 -20.48 9.84 0.04
N GLN A 330 -21.22 8.75 0.23
CA GLN A 330 -22.59 8.80 0.76
C GLN A 330 -22.65 8.96 2.28
N ASP A 331 -21.62 8.52 3.02
CA ASP A 331 -21.56 8.68 4.48
C ASP A 331 -21.19 10.14 4.85
N PRO A 332 -22.08 10.91 5.53
CA PRO A 332 -21.84 12.33 5.80
C PRO A 332 -20.64 12.60 6.70
N ILE A 333 -20.29 11.66 7.59
CA ILE A 333 -19.13 11.80 8.48
C ILE A 333 -17.86 11.56 7.66
N SER A 334 -17.84 10.53 6.82
CA SER A 334 -16.73 10.27 5.91
C SER A 334 -16.49 11.43 4.95
N ARG A 335 -17.57 12.01 4.38
CA ARG A 335 -17.48 13.18 3.51
C ARG A 335 -16.83 14.38 4.21
N LEU A 336 -17.28 14.69 5.43
CA LEU A 336 -16.79 15.83 6.19
C LEU A 336 -15.35 15.65 6.71
N VAL A 337 -14.97 14.42 7.09
CA VAL A 337 -13.69 14.17 7.77
C VAL A 337 -12.61 13.66 6.82
N TYR A 338 -12.95 12.88 5.79
CA TYR A 338 -11.95 12.20 4.95
C TYR A 338 -11.91 12.75 3.53
N VAL A 339 -13.06 12.91 2.89
CA VAL A 339 -13.14 13.15 1.44
C VAL A 339 -12.58 14.49 1.02
N GLU A 340 -13.00 15.57 1.68
CA GLU A 340 -12.55 16.93 1.30
C GLU A 340 -11.05 17.10 1.52
N SER A 341 -10.54 16.60 2.65
CA SER A 341 -9.11 16.63 2.96
C SER A 341 -8.28 15.79 1.99
N LEU A 342 -8.76 14.59 1.65
CA LEU A 342 -8.10 13.73 0.68
C LEU A 342 -8.09 14.37 -0.72
N LEU A 343 -9.22 14.90 -1.18
CA LEU A 343 -9.33 15.56 -2.48
C LEU A 343 -8.36 16.75 -2.57
N ASN A 344 -8.32 17.63 -1.57
CA ASN A 344 -7.45 18.81 -1.60
C ASN A 344 -5.97 18.42 -1.75
N LYS A 345 -5.53 17.36 -1.07
CA LYS A 345 -4.16 16.85 -1.24
C LYS A 345 -3.90 16.25 -2.60
N LEU A 346 -4.83 15.44 -3.11
CA LEU A 346 -4.65 14.81 -4.41
C LEU A 346 -4.58 15.88 -5.50
N LYS A 347 -5.35 16.98 -5.36
CA LYS A 347 -5.28 18.14 -6.25
C LYS A 347 -3.93 18.85 -6.14
N GLU A 348 -3.46 19.12 -4.93
CA GLU A 348 -2.15 19.76 -4.72
C GLU A 348 -1.02 18.88 -5.27
N ARG A 349 -1.11 17.58 -5.06
CA ARG A 349 -0.15 16.61 -5.55
C ARG A 349 -0.15 16.50 -7.06
N ALA A 350 -1.34 16.44 -7.67
CA ALA A 350 -1.50 16.48 -9.11
C ALA A 350 -0.89 17.78 -9.66
N ARG A 351 -1.15 18.93 -9.03
CA ARG A 351 -0.58 20.22 -9.41
C ARG A 351 0.95 20.18 -9.42
N GLU A 352 1.58 19.75 -8.32
CA GLU A 352 3.04 19.62 -8.21
C GLU A 352 3.63 18.73 -9.32
N ILE A 353 3.03 17.55 -9.53
CA ILE A 353 3.49 16.59 -10.54
C ILE A 353 3.33 17.13 -11.95
N LEU A 354 2.17 17.70 -12.27
CA LEU A 354 1.87 18.23 -13.60
C LEU A 354 2.76 19.43 -13.94
N GLU A 355 3.00 20.34 -12.98
CA GLU A 355 3.91 21.47 -13.17
C GLU A 355 5.34 21.01 -13.45
N VAL A 356 5.85 20.00 -12.72
CA VAL A 356 7.20 19.47 -12.93
C VAL A 356 7.30 18.66 -14.22
N GLN A 357 6.39 17.71 -14.44
CA GLN A 357 6.44 16.76 -15.56
C GLN A 357 6.22 17.43 -16.91
N TYR A 358 5.52 18.58 -16.94
CA TYR A 358 5.21 19.29 -18.18
C TYR A 358 5.86 20.68 -18.26
N ASP A 359 6.85 20.98 -17.41
CA ASP A 359 7.58 22.27 -17.39
C ASP A 359 6.63 23.48 -17.31
N GLY A 360 5.61 23.37 -16.48
CA GLY A 360 4.54 24.36 -16.33
C GLY A 360 3.60 24.49 -17.54
N ASN A 361 3.73 23.65 -18.57
CA ASN A 361 2.83 23.67 -19.72
C ASN A 361 1.50 22.98 -19.42
N VAL A 362 0.59 23.74 -18.83
CA VAL A 362 -0.80 23.35 -18.51
C VAL A 362 -1.64 22.98 -19.75
N ASN A 363 -1.15 23.25 -20.96
CA ASN A 363 -1.82 22.92 -22.23
C ASN A 363 -1.20 21.69 -22.92
N ALA A 364 -0.38 20.91 -22.22
CA ALA A 364 0.13 19.66 -22.76
C ALA A 364 -1.03 18.72 -23.13
N SER A 365 -0.98 18.14 -24.33
CA SER A 365 -1.99 17.20 -24.79
C SER A 365 -1.97 15.93 -23.93
N GLY A 366 -3.10 15.58 -23.30
CA GLY A 366 -3.25 14.30 -22.58
C GLY A 366 -3.84 14.38 -21.17
N PHE A 367 -4.21 15.56 -20.67
CA PHE A 367 -4.98 15.73 -19.43
C PHE A 367 -5.65 17.12 -19.40
N ASP A 368 -6.64 17.32 -18.53
CA ASP A 368 -7.29 18.61 -18.27
C ASP A 368 -6.73 19.23 -16.98
N TYR A 369 -5.72 20.11 -17.12
CA TYR A 369 -5.10 20.78 -15.97
C TYR A 369 -6.13 21.57 -15.15
N GLN A 370 -6.92 22.42 -15.79
CA GLN A 370 -7.86 23.29 -15.07
C GLN A 370 -8.97 22.46 -14.41
N GLY A 371 -9.48 21.45 -15.09
CA GLY A 371 -10.44 20.49 -14.52
C GLY A 371 -9.88 19.74 -13.30
N SER A 372 -8.58 19.46 -13.28
CA SER A 372 -7.90 18.85 -12.13
C SER A 372 -7.84 19.80 -10.92
N ILE A 373 -7.52 21.07 -11.15
CA ILE A 373 -7.45 22.09 -10.09
C ILE A 373 -8.83 22.54 -9.61
N ASP A 374 -9.85 22.45 -10.46
CA ASP A 374 -11.23 22.83 -10.13
C ASP A 374 -12.11 21.64 -9.70
N ALA A 375 -11.53 20.43 -9.66
CA ALA A 375 -12.21 19.20 -9.26
C ALA A 375 -12.94 19.37 -7.91
N ASN A 376 -14.23 19.01 -7.89
CA ASN A 376 -15.09 19.04 -6.70
C ASN A 376 -15.20 17.66 -6.04
N THR A 377 -14.83 16.61 -6.78
CA THR A 377 -14.81 15.23 -6.33
C THR A 377 -13.52 14.54 -6.75
N ILE A 378 -13.17 13.42 -6.11
CA ILE A 378 -12.02 12.60 -6.55
C ILE A 378 -12.29 12.03 -7.96
N TYR A 379 -13.54 11.75 -8.32
CA TYR A 379 -13.91 11.36 -9.69
C TYR A 379 -13.58 12.44 -10.72
N ASP A 380 -13.87 13.71 -10.39
CA ASP A 380 -13.56 14.83 -11.30
C ASP A 380 -12.04 14.90 -11.53
N LEU A 381 -11.26 14.78 -10.45
CA LEU A 381 -9.80 14.79 -10.52
C LEU A 381 -9.25 13.58 -11.30
N GLU A 382 -9.76 12.38 -11.03
CA GLU A 382 -9.33 11.17 -11.72
C GLU A 382 -9.72 11.18 -13.20
N THR A 383 -10.88 11.72 -13.55
CA THR A 383 -11.31 11.90 -14.95
C THR A 383 -10.45 12.92 -15.68
N ALA A 384 -10.15 14.05 -15.04
CA ALA A 384 -9.38 15.14 -15.64
C ALA A 384 -7.88 14.81 -15.79
N CYS A 385 -7.31 14.09 -14.82
CA CYS A 385 -5.87 13.87 -14.72
C CYS A 385 -5.47 12.40 -14.85
N VAL A 386 -5.93 11.55 -13.93
CA VAL A 386 -5.39 10.20 -13.76
C VAL A 386 -5.71 9.30 -14.95
N ALA A 387 -6.98 9.22 -15.33
CA ALA A 387 -7.45 8.40 -16.45
C ALA A 387 -6.66 8.70 -17.74
N PRO A 388 -6.60 9.95 -18.23
CA PRO A 388 -5.95 10.23 -19.51
C PRO A 388 -4.42 10.15 -19.44
N LEU A 389 -3.78 10.47 -18.30
CA LEU A 389 -2.32 10.32 -18.13
C LEU A 389 -1.83 8.88 -18.24
N PHE A 390 -2.65 7.92 -17.83
CA PHE A 390 -2.33 6.49 -17.86
C PHE A 390 -3.03 5.76 -19.02
N GLY A 391 -3.64 6.49 -19.96
CA GLY A 391 -4.27 5.93 -21.16
C GLY A 391 -5.52 5.09 -20.87
N PHE A 392 -6.25 5.36 -19.79
CA PHE A 392 -7.58 4.82 -19.58
C PHE A 392 -8.60 5.58 -20.43
N ASP A 393 -9.63 4.86 -20.91
CA ASP A 393 -10.65 5.47 -21.78
C ASP A 393 -11.48 6.52 -21.03
N ASP A 394 -11.79 6.23 -19.77
CA ASP A 394 -12.47 7.10 -18.80
C ASP A 394 -12.24 6.59 -17.36
N HIS A 395 -12.89 7.20 -16.37
CA HIS A 395 -12.79 6.78 -14.98
C HIS A 395 -13.42 5.41 -14.71
N ILE A 396 -14.42 4.98 -15.49
CA ILE A 396 -15.07 3.66 -15.35
C ILE A 396 -14.09 2.58 -15.80
N ASP A 397 -13.45 2.78 -16.95
CA ASP A 397 -12.39 1.93 -17.46
C ASP A 397 -11.21 1.85 -16.46
N TYR A 398 -10.82 2.99 -15.90
CA TYR A 398 -9.85 3.07 -14.82
C TYR A 398 -10.22 2.20 -13.61
N TYR A 399 -11.43 2.31 -13.05
CA TYR A 399 -11.81 1.49 -11.89
C TYR A 399 -11.90 0.01 -12.22
N ARG A 400 -12.42 -0.36 -13.39
CA ARG A 400 -12.47 -1.76 -13.86
C ARG A 400 -11.08 -2.37 -14.00
N LYS A 401 -10.12 -1.62 -14.55
CA LYS A 401 -8.73 -2.08 -14.75
C LYS A 401 -7.85 -1.97 -13.50
N THR A 402 -8.33 -1.34 -12.43
CA THR A 402 -7.54 -1.14 -11.20
C THR A 402 -8.08 -1.88 -9.98
N SER A 403 -9.37 -2.21 -9.92
CA SER A 403 -9.97 -2.94 -8.80
C SER A 403 -9.45 -4.37 -8.71
N CYS A 404 -8.84 -4.73 -7.59
CA CYS A 404 -8.24 -6.05 -7.39
C CYS A 404 -9.24 -7.21 -7.43
N GLY A 405 -10.53 -6.95 -7.12
CA GLY A 405 -11.59 -7.96 -7.13
C GLY A 405 -11.74 -8.67 -8.48
N TYR A 406 -11.40 -8.01 -9.59
CA TYR A 406 -11.47 -8.58 -10.93
C TYR A 406 -10.30 -9.51 -11.29
N PHE A 407 -9.27 -9.61 -10.44
CA PHE A 407 -8.04 -10.37 -10.72
C PHE A 407 -7.84 -11.56 -9.78
N LEU A 408 -8.70 -11.74 -8.76
CA LEU A 408 -8.48 -12.70 -7.67
C LEU A 408 -8.46 -14.16 -8.13
N ASP A 409 -9.24 -14.51 -9.15
CA ASP A 409 -9.36 -15.86 -9.71
C ASP A 409 -8.06 -16.38 -10.37
N ARG A 410 -7.06 -15.51 -10.53
CA ARG A 410 -5.76 -15.83 -11.15
C ARG A 410 -4.61 -15.83 -10.17
N ILE A 411 -4.88 -15.49 -8.91
CA ILE A 411 -3.91 -15.65 -7.84
C ILE A 411 -3.65 -17.14 -7.68
N CYS A 412 -2.37 -17.51 -7.67
CA CYS A 412 -1.94 -18.91 -7.59
C CYS A 412 -1.13 -19.22 -6.33
N VAL A 413 -0.78 -18.21 -5.54
CA VAL A 413 -0.01 -18.34 -4.28
C VAL A 413 -0.95 -18.25 -3.07
N PRO A 414 -0.65 -18.92 -1.94
CA PRO A 414 -1.43 -18.79 -0.71
C PRO A 414 -1.57 -17.32 -0.31
N THR A 415 -2.81 -16.84 -0.22
CA THR A 415 -3.11 -15.43 0.02
C THR A 415 -4.13 -15.25 1.13
N TYR A 416 -3.89 -14.31 2.03
CA TYR A 416 -4.79 -13.96 3.11
C TYR A 416 -5.22 -12.51 3.04
N VAL A 417 -6.53 -12.27 3.16
CA VAL A 417 -7.12 -10.93 3.08
C VAL A 417 -7.94 -10.67 4.34
N VAL A 418 -7.66 -9.58 5.04
CA VAL A 418 -8.41 -9.17 6.23
C VAL A 418 -9.13 -7.85 6.00
N ASN A 419 -10.46 -7.87 6.00
CA ASN A 419 -11.28 -6.66 5.91
C ASN A 419 -12.18 -6.56 7.15
N ALA A 420 -12.57 -5.35 7.52
CA ALA A 420 -13.55 -5.11 8.57
C ALA A 420 -14.91 -4.77 7.96
N MET A 421 -15.98 -5.39 8.45
CA MET A 421 -17.35 -5.17 7.95
C MET A 421 -17.86 -3.75 8.19
N ASP A 422 -17.30 -3.06 9.19
CA ASP A 422 -17.62 -1.69 9.57
C ASP A 422 -16.72 -0.64 8.91
N ASP A 423 -15.77 -1.05 8.06
CA ASP A 423 -14.84 -0.14 7.39
C ASP A 423 -15.57 0.87 6.48
N PRO A 424 -15.44 2.19 6.72
CA PRO A 424 -16.12 3.20 5.91
C PRO A 424 -15.62 3.30 4.46
N PHE A 425 -14.46 2.72 4.13
CA PHE A 425 -13.87 2.70 2.78
C PHE A 425 -14.12 1.37 2.06
N PHE A 426 -14.88 0.45 2.65
CA PHE A 426 -15.11 -0.88 2.11
C PHE A 426 -16.60 -1.23 2.09
N ASP A 427 -17.12 -1.52 0.90
CA ASP A 427 -18.46 -2.05 0.69
C ASP A 427 -18.51 -3.52 1.07
N SER A 428 -18.89 -3.76 2.32
CA SER A 428 -19.04 -5.09 2.88
C SER A 428 -20.21 -5.90 2.29
N SER A 429 -21.07 -5.27 1.48
CA SER A 429 -22.07 -5.99 0.69
C SER A 429 -21.47 -6.67 -0.56
N TYR A 430 -20.27 -6.24 -0.99
CA TYR A 430 -19.58 -6.80 -2.14
C TYR A 430 -18.25 -7.45 -1.75
N VAL A 431 -18.31 -8.78 -1.61
CA VAL A 431 -17.12 -9.64 -1.53
C VAL A 431 -17.14 -10.59 -2.72
N PRO A 432 -16.08 -10.66 -3.55
CA PRO A 432 -16.02 -11.47 -4.76
C PRO A 432 -15.83 -12.97 -4.45
N TRP A 433 -16.80 -13.57 -3.77
CA TRP A 433 -16.76 -14.98 -3.36
C TRP A 433 -16.67 -15.95 -4.52
N ASP A 434 -17.26 -15.60 -5.67
CA ASP A 434 -17.20 -16.37 -6.92
C ASP A 434 -15.74 -16.49 -7.44
N LYS A 435 -14.93 -15.46 -7.25
CA LYS A 435 -13.51 -15.48 -7.65
C LYS A 435 -12.64 -16.29 -6.69
N VAL A 436 -13.06 -16.38 -5.43
CA VAL A 436 -12.32 -17.09 -4.37
C VAL A 436 -12.65 -18.58 -4.36
N TYR A 437 -13.94 -18.94 -4.45
CA TYR A 437 -14.39 -20.32 -4.35
C TYR A 437 -14.64 -20.99 -5.71
N GLY A 438 -14.50 -20.23 -6.80
CA GLY A 438 -14.80 -20.71 -8.14
C GLY A 438 -16.26 -20.52 -8.51
N GLY A 439 -16.55 -20.69 -9.79
CA GLY A 439 -17.87 -20.47 -10.36
C GLY A 439 -17.84 -20.43 -11.88
N GLU A 440 -19.01 -20.22 -12.48
CA GLU A 440 -19.15 -19.98 -13.92
C GLU A 440 -18.87 -18.51 -14.23
N SER A 441 -17.93 -18.28 -15.13
CA SER A 441 -17.59 -16.96 -15.67
C SER A 441 -18.63 -16.50 -16.70
N CYS A 442 -18.69 -15.19 -16.98
CA CYS A 442 -19.59 -14.62 -17.99
C CYS A 442 -19.35 -15.15 -19.42
N ASP A 443 -18.17 -15.71 -19.70
CA ASP A 443 -17.82 -16.35 -20.98
C ASP A 443 -18.19 -17.85 -21.02
N GLY A 444 -18.87 -18.37 -19.99
CA GLY A 444 -19.27 -19.77 -19.87
C GLY A 444 -18.17 -20.70 -19.35
N SER A 445 -16.98 -20.19 -19.01
CA SER A 445 -15.90 -21.00 -18.43
C SER A 445 -16.09 -21.21 -16.92
N SER A 446 -16.02 -22.45 -16.45
CA SER A 446 -15.92 -22.75 -15.02
C SER A 446 -14.48 -22.63 -14.53
N HIS A 447 -14.27 -22.20 -13.29
CA HIS A 447 -12.97 -22.28 -12.62
C HIS A 447 -13.09 -22.81 -11.21
N GLU A 448 -12.02 -23.46 -10.78
CA GLU A 448 -11.78 -23.77 -9.37
C GLU A 448 -11.41 -22.51 -8.60
N GLY A 449 -11.58 -22.55 -7.28
CA GLY A 449 -11.27 -21.43 -6.40
C GLY A 449 -9.78 -21.10 -6.36
N ALA A 450 -9.48 -19.80 -6.20
CA ALA A 450 -8.13 -19.34 -5.92
C ALA A 450 -7.73 -19.67 -4.46
N PRO A 451 -6.44 -19.90 -4.14
CA PRO A 451 -5.94 -20.19 -2.81
C PRO A 451 -5.96 -18.94 -1.90
N ILE A 452 -7.14 -18.36 -1.70
CA ILE A 452 -7.38 -17.13 -0.97
C ILE A 452 -8.22 -17.44 0.26
N LYS A 453 -7.78 -16.98 1.43
CA LYS A 453 -8.55 -16.96 2.67
C LYS A 453 -8.97 -15.51 2.94
N ILE A 454 -10.28 -15.24 2.96
CA ILE A 454 -10.82 -13.94 3.38
C ILE A 454 -11.30 -14.05 4.83
N ALA A 455 -10.83 -13.16 5.69
CA ALA A 455 -11.35 -12.94 7.03
C ALA A 455 -12.07 -11.60 7.09
N LEU A 456 -13.35 -11.64 7.48
CA LEU A 456 -14.17 -10.45 7.71
C LEU A 456 -14.34 -10.27 9.22
N THR A 457 -13.65 -9.28 9.80
CA THR A 457 -13.88 -8.92 11.20
C THR A 457 -15.15 -8.10 11.29
N LYS A 458 -15.89 -8.23 12.41
CA LYS A 458 -17.09 -7.41 12.63
C LYS A 458 -16.74 -5.93 12.75
N GLU A 459 -15.64 -5.65 13.43
CA GLU A 459 -15.17 -4.33 13.81
C GLU A 459 -13.70 -4.18 13.43
N GLY A 460 -13.26 -2.94 13.24
CA GLY A 460 -11.87 -2.64 12.89
C GLY A 460 -11.69 -1.30 12.18
N GLY A 461 -12.78 -0.72 11.66
CA GLY A 461 -12.73 0.49 10.83
C GLY A 461 -11.78 0.32 9.64
N HIS A 462 -11.33 1.44 9.06
CA HIS A 462 -10.32 1.41 8.01
C HIS A 462 -8.94 1.26 8.62
N LEU A 463 -8.44 0.02 8.72
CA LEU A 463 -7.10 -0.30 9.23
C LEU A 463 -6.84 0.15 10.68
N GLY A 464 -7.92 0.37 11.44
CA GLY A 464 -7.86 0.73 12.85
C GLY A 464 -7.25 -0.40 13.66
N TYR A 465 -7.99 -1.50 13.76
CA TYR A 465 -7.66 -2.67 14.57
C TYR A 465 -7.03 -2.31 15.92
N ILE A 466 -7.52 -1.23 16.54
CA ILE A 466 -7.00 -0.65 17.79
C ILE A 466 -7.55 -1.44 18.96
N PHE A 467 -6.66 -1.78 19.89
CA PHE A 467 -7.03 -2.34 21.19
C PHE A 467 -6.71 -1.37 22.31
N HIS A 468 -7.40 -1.54 23.45
CA HIS A 468 -6.89 -1.05 24.71
C HIS A 468 -5.94 -2.12 25.28
N GLN A 469 -4.71 -1.73 25.62
CA GLN A 469 -3.87 -2.61 26.42
C GLN A 469 -4.48 -2.65 27.82
N MET A 470 -5.12 -3.76 28.20
CA MET A 470 -5.33 -4.03 29.62
C MET A 470 -3.93 -4.21 30.22
N ASP A 471 -3.64 -3.48 31.29
CA ASP A 471 -2.39 -3.60 32.02
C ASP A 471 -2.16 -5.08 32.35
N ASP A 472 -1.12 -5.69 31.76
CA ASP A 472 -0.53 -6.92 32.26
C ASP A 472 0.95 -7.01 31.85
N ASP A 473 1.76 -7.07 32.92
CA ASP A 473 3.16 -7.47 33.09
C ASP A 473 4.11 -7.38 31.89
N SER A 474 4.76 -6.23 31.75
CA SER A 474 6.05 -6.12 31.08
C SER A 474 7.18 -6.49 32.03
N SER A 475 7.42 -7.79 32.23
CA SER A 475 8.62 -8.25 32.95
C SER A 475 9.88 -8.26 32.07
N ASN A 476 9.88 -7.69 30.86
CA ASN A 476 11.08 -7.46 30.05
C ASN A 476 10.94 -6.19 29.21
N GLY A 477 11.69 -5.15 29.58
CA GLY A 477 11.53 -3.75 29.17
C GLY A 477 11.90 -3.38 27.73
N GLU A 478 11.94 -4.29 26.77
CA GLU A 478 12.22 -3.96 25.37
C GLU A 478 11.45 -4.88 24.40
N THR A 479 10.26 -4.47 23.98
CA THR A 479 9.70 -4.95 22.70
C THR A 479 8.58 -4.03 22.25
N ARG A 480 8.80 -3.31 21.14
CA ARG A 480 7.71 -2.61 20.44
C ARG A 480 6.62 -3.63 20.10
N LYS A 481 5.42 -3.49 20.71
CA LYS A 481 4.31 -4.42 20.49
C LYS A 481 3.67 -4.13 19.13
N ALA A 482 3.76 -5.05 18.17
CA ALA A 482 3.05 -4.90 16.90
C ALA A 482 1.52 -4.91 17.10
N SER A 483 0.80 -4.19 16.23
CA SER A 483 -0.67 -4.19 16.22
C SER A 483 -1.23 -5.59 15.90
N TRP A 484 -2.50 -5.84 16.24
CA TRP A 484 -3.12 -7.13 15.95
C TRP A 484 -3.11 -7.46 14.46
N ILE A 485 -3.48 -6.49 13.60
CA ILE A 485 -3.49 -6.73 12.16
C ILE A 485 -2.09 -7.07 11.65
N SER A 486 -1.05 -6.36 12.11
CA SER A 486 0.35 -6.68 11.78
C SER A 486 0.75 -8.10 12.20
N LYS A 487 0.39 -8.51 13.42
CA LYS A 487 0.66 -9.87 13.93
C LYS A 487 -0.10 -10.95 13.18
N GLU A 488 -1.34 -10.67 12.79
CA GLU A 488 -2.20 -11.62 12.09
C GLU A 488 -1.72 -11.85 10.65
N LEU A 489 -1.34 -10.79 9.94
CA LEU A 489 -0.71 -10.87 8.63
C LEU A 489 0.62 -11.64 8.68
N ALA A 490 1.44 -11.41 9.71
CA ALA A 490 2.68 -12.14 9.93
C ALA A 490 2.47 -13.62 10.28
N ARG A 491 1.43 -13.94 11.06
CA ARG A 491 1.03 -15.34 11.34
C ARG A 491 0.70 -16.09 10.06
N PHE A 492 -0.01 -15.48 9.13
CA PHE A 492 -0.35 -16.14 7.87
C PHE A 492 0.89 -16.41 7.03
N ILE A 493 1.80 -15.44 6.88
CA ILE A 493 3.04 -15.65 6.12
C ILE A 493 3.89 -16.77 6.74
N ASP A 494 4.01 -16.79 8.07
CA ASP A 494 4.71 -17.85 8.82
C ASP A 494 4.06 -19.23 8.62
N HIS A 495 2.73 -19.30 8.62
CA HIS A 495 1.96 -20.51 8.31
C HIS A 495 2.22 -21.00 6.89
N ALA A 496 2.05 -20.12 5.90
CA ALA A 496 2.27 -20.45 4.49
C ALA A 496 3.71 -20.93 4.23
N HIS A 497 4.70 -20.25 4.82
CA HIS A 497 6.09 -20.66 4.75
C HIS A 497 6.31 -22.08 5.32
N GLY A 498 5.78 -22.36 6.51
CA GLY A 498 5.89 -23.68 7.13
C GLY A 498 5.24 -24.80 6.31
N GLU A 499 4.06 -24.55 5.75
CA GLU A 499 3.34 -25.52 4.92
C GLU A 499 4.06 -25.80 3.59
N ILE A 500 4.59 -24.78 2.92
CA ILE A 500 5.37 -24.94 1.68
C ILE A 500 6.62 -25.78 1.95
N HIS A 501 7.42 -25.42 2.96
CA HIS A 501 8.70 -26.08 3.23
C HIS A 501 8.56 -27.44 3.94
N SER A 502 7.41 -27.75 4.54
CA SER A 502 7.15 -29.08 5.10
C SER A 502 6.70 -30.07 4.03
N LYS A 503 5.88 -29.63 3.06
CA LYS A 503 5.42 -30.45 1.93
C LYS A 503 6.51 -30.72 0.88
N GLU A 504 7.54 -29.89 0.82
CA GLU A 504 8.70 -30.05 -0.07
C GLU A 504 9.84 -30.89 0.52
N ARG A 505 9.76 -31.33 1.79
CA ARG A 505 10.75 -32.27 2.33
C ARG A 505 10.53 -33.66 1.71
N PRO A 506 11.54 -34.28 1.07
CA PRO A 506 11.44 -35.69 0.75
C PRO A 506 11.23 -36.45 2.06
N LEU A 507 10.21 -37.30 2.11
CA LEU A 507 10.03 -38.30 3.16
C LEU A 507 11.39 -38.97 3.34
N ARG A 508 12.06 -38.71 4.48
CA ARG A 508 13.18 -39.54 4.91
C ARG A 508 12.58 -40.92 5.11
N VAL A 509 12.67 -41.77 4.10
CA VAL A 509 12.49 -43.21 4.25
C VAL A 509 13.53 -43.61 5.29
N GLY A 510 13.07 -43.84 6.52
CA GLY A 510 13.88 -44.43 7.55
C GLY A 510 14.30 -45.80 7.05
N VAL A 511 15.52 -45.90 6.53
CA VAL A 511 16.18 -47.18 6.35
C VAL A 511 16.42 -47.70 7.75
N GLY A 512 15.46 -48.50 8.22
CA GLY A 512 15.52 -49.22 9.47
C GLY A 512 16.78 -50.09 9.48
N SER A 513 17.60 -49.84 10.49
CA SER A 513 18.43 -50.79 11.21
C SER A 513 18.42 -52.24 10.69
N SER A 514 19.56 -52.63 10.11
CA SER A 514 20.27 -53.90 10.38
C SER A 514 19.43 -55.17 10.56
N LEU A 515 19.30 -55.95 9.49
CA LEU A 515 19.14 -57.41 9.57
C LEU A 515 20.53 -58.04 9.80
N PRO A 516 20.71 -58.92 10.80
CA PRO A 516 21.96 -59.66 10.96
C PRO A 516 22.01 -60.83 9.96
N LEU A 517 23.10 -60.90 9.20
CA LEU A 517 23.46 -62.07 8.40
C LEU A 517 23.81 -63.24 9.33
N LEU A 518 23.09 -64.35 9.17
CA LEU A 518 23.52 -65.72 9.50
C LEU A 518 23.27 -66.59 8.27
#